data_AF-A0A9Q8LB32-F1
#
_entry.id   AF-A0A9Q8LB32-F1
#
_cell.length_a   1.000
_cell.length_b   1.000
_cell.length_c   1.000
_cell.angle_alpha   90.00
_cell.angle_beta   90.00
_cell.angle_gamma   90.00
#
_symmetry.space_group_name_H-M   'P 1'
#
loop_
_entity.id
_entity.type
_entity.pdbx_description
1 polymer ?
#
loop_
_entity_poly.entity_id
_entity_poly.type
_entity_poly.pdbx_seq_one_letter_code
_entity_poly.pdbx_strand_id
1 'polypeptide(L)'
;MSLSKGPFGSGETLMDSASGLIEAVKHIRPDLQLESVWVPDGLMKGEVVIRISRNPAPFPFLDLPTELRDRIYEYALVVGHPIVIFLETSWNPAERETSELRGGLPEILNTNARLLLASKRIYAETLPILYGSNVFRLGISRPSFVAHKFMADIDPGLQYIRTLHLAGPYAELIEACNATARLPKLEKVLIGGLHIWQRHKSRRSEEMGAQIAEDLKGWLLQIQASLGARECVVKAVDVVDFLPETDGSKIEYVTQCMIAFRTAAALYLGNE
;
A
#
# COMPACT_ATOMS: atom_id res chain seq x y z
N MET A 1 64.45 38.94 -31.87
CA MET A 1 63.03 38.59 -32.10
C MET A 1 62.67 37.42 -31.22
N SER A 2 61.73 37.60 -30.29
CA SER A 2 61.18 36.53 -29.46
C SER A 2 59.80 36.17 -29.99
N LEU A 3 59.53 34.89 -30.23
CA LEU A 3 58.21 34.42 -30.66
C LEU A 3 57.44 33.92 -29.45
N SER A 4 56.48 34.71 -28.99
CA SER A 4 55.54 34.34 -27.94
C SER A 4 54.62 33.22 -28.41
N LYS A 5 54.74 32.02 -27.83
CA LYS A 5 53.67 31.01 -27.91
C LYS A 5 52.52 31.47 -27.02
N GLY A 6 51.31 31.54 -27.59
CA GLY A 6 50.10 31.91 -26.84
C GLY A 6 49.69 30.82 -25.84
N PRO A 7 49.17 31.17 -24.65
CA PRO A 7 49.03 30.23 -23.52
C PRO A 7 47.79 29.31 -23.53
N PHE A 8 47.02 29.24 -24.62
CA PHE A 8 45.70 28.56 -24.63
C PHE A 8 45.52 27.44 -25.69
N GLY A 9 46.59 27.00 -26.35
CA GLY A 9 46.50 26.05 -27.48
C GLY A 9 46.60 24.55 -27.18
N SER A 10 46.72 24.14 -25.90
CA SER A 10 47.04 22.73 -25.53
C SER A 10 46.07 22.07 -24.54
N GLY A 11 44.97 22.74 -24.18
CA GLY A 11 44.01 22.22 -23.19
C GLY A 11 43.11 21.11 -23.72
N GLU A 12 42.58 21.27 -24.94
CA GLU A 12 41.61 20.33 -25.54
C GLU A 12 42.22 18.93 -25.77
N THR A 13 43.42 18.86 -26.35
CA THR A 13 44.12 17.58 -26.59
C THR A 13 44.51 16.84 -25.31
N LEU A 14 44.66 17.53 -24.18
CA LEU A 14 44.87 16.90 -22.87
C LEU A 14 43.56 16.38 -22.26
N MET A 15 42.44 17.07 -22.45
CA MET A 15 41.10 16.62 -22.02
C MET A 15 40.65 15.35 -22.77
N ASP A 16 40.93 15.26 -24.08
CA ASP A 16 40.64 14.06 -24.88
C ASP A 16 41.46 12.86 -24.40
N SER A 17 42.75 13.07 -24.09
CA SER A 17 43.63 12.02 -23.57
C SER A 17 43.20 11.53 -22.18
N ALA A 18 42.78 12.45 -21.29
CA ALA A 18 42.25 12.08 -19.97
C ALA A 18 40.94 11.28 -20.08
N SER A 19 40.08 11.62 -21.04
CA SER A 19 38.80 10.93 -21.28
C SER A 19 39.00 9.46 -21.66
N GLY A 20 39.93 9.17 -22.59
CA GLY A 20 40.26 7.79 -22.96
C GLY A 20 40.83 6.95 -21.80
N LEU A 21 41.63 7.57 -20.92
CA LEU A 21 42.13 6.89 -19.72
C LEU A 21 41.00 6.61 -18.71
N ILE A 22 40.07 7.56 -18.54
CA ILE A 22 38.90 7.43 -17.66
C ILE A 22 38.02 6.24 -18.11
N GLU A 23 37.76 6.08 -19.41
CA GLU A 23 36.98 4.94 -19.91
C GLU A 23 37.71 3.60 -19.70
N ALA A 24 39.01 3.54 -20.02
CA ALA A 24 39.80 2.33 -19.82
C ALA A 24 39.84 1.89 -18.34
N VAL A 25 39.98 2.83 -17.40
CA VAL A 25 39.99 2.52 -15.96
C VAL A 25 38.58 2.17 -15.46
N LYS A 26 37.50 2.82 -15.95
CA LYS A 26 36.11 2.44 -15.64
C LYS A 26 35.79 1.01 -16.07
N HIS A 27 36.34 0.55 -17.20
CA HIS A 27 36.17 -0.83 -17.67
C HIS A 27 36.81 -1.87 -16.72
N ILE A 28 37.99 -1.56 -16.15
CA ILE A 28 38.70 -2.44 -15.22
C ILE A 28 38.15 -2.33 -13.78
N ARG A 29 37.68 -1.16 -13.39
CA ARG A 29 37.26 -0.80 -12.02
C ARG A 29 35.97 0.04 -12.00
N PRO A 30 34.80 -0.58 -12.26
CA PRO A 30 33.50 0.13 -12.24
C PRO A 30 33.09 0.63 -10.85
N ASP A 31 33.77 0.22 -9.78
CA ASP A 31 33.59 0.73 -8.42
C ASP A 31 34.23 2.11 -8.19
N LEU A 32 34.98 2.65 -9.15
CA LEU A 32 35.62 3.96 -9.06
C LEU A 32 34.84 5.03 -9.83
N GLN A 33 34.46 6.10 -9.13
CA GLN A 33 34.05 7.36 -9.76
C GLN A 33 35.30 8.16 -10.12
N LEU A 34 35.55 8.27 -11.43
CA LEU A 34 36.66 9.02 -11.99
C LEU A 34 36.14 10.34 -12.59
N GLU A 35 36.72 11.45 -12.15
CA GLU A 35 36.40 12.81 -12.60
C GLU A 35 37.70 13.50 -13.04
N SER A 36 37.74 14.10 -14.24
CA SER A 36 38.82 15.01 -14.64
C SER A 36 38.60 16.37 -13.99
N VAL A 37 39.53 16.78 -13.13
CA VAL A 37 39.46 18.04 -12.37
C VAL A 37 40.63 18.92 -12.77
N TRP A 38 40.34 20.14 -13.22
CA TRP A 38 41.36 21.15 -13.46
C TRP A 38 41.81 21.76 -12.14
N VAL A 39 43.12 21.90 -11.93
CA VAL A 39 43.69 22.41 -10.68
C VAL A 39 43.93 23.93 -10.77
N PRO A 40 43.16 24.77 -10.05
CA PRO A 40 43.23 26.22 -10.22
C PRO A 40 44.45 26.86 -9.56
N ASP A 41 44.98 26.26 -8.50
CA ASP A 41 46.04 26.82 -7.65
C ASP A 41 46.89 25.73 -6.98
N GLY A 42 48.08 26.10 -6.49
CA GLY A 42 49.03 25.21 -5.84
C GLY A 42 50.11 24.64 -6.76
N LEU A 43 50.83 23.62 -6.28
CA LEU A 43 52.00 23.02 -6.98
C LEU A 43 51.65 22.33 -8.32
N MET A 44 50.38 21.99 -8.54
CA MET A 44 49.86 21.37 -9.76
C MET A 44 48.99 22.34 -10.58
N LYS A 45 49.13 23.66 -10.35
CA LYS A 45 48.30 24.69 -10.99
C LYS A 45 48.37 24.60 -12.52
N GLY A 46 47.20 24.55 -13.15
CA GLY A 46 47.05 24.45 -14.61
C GLY A 46 46.95 23.03 -15.14
N GLU A 47 47.31 22.03 -14.34
CA GLU A 47 47.22 20.61 -14.73
C GLU A 47 45.79 20.07 -14.64
N VAL A 48 45.51 19.03 -15.44
CA VAL A 48 44.30 18.21 -15.33
C VAL A 48 44.64 16.95 -14.54
N VAL A 49 44.04 16.78 -13.36
CA VAL A 49 44.21 15.58 -12.53
C VAL A 49 42.95 14.72 -12.59
N ILE A 50 43.13 13.40 -12.57
CA ILE A 50 42.00 12.47 -12.42
C ILE A 50 41.75 12.29 -10.93
N ARG A 51 40.65 12.85 -10.43
CA ARG A 51 40.14 12.58 -9.09
C ARG A 51 39.55 11.18 -9.07
N ILE A 52 40.15 10.31 -8.26
CA ILE A 52 39.67 8.96 -8.00
C ILE A 52 38.88 8.97 -6.69
N SER A 53 37.56 9.10 -6.81
CA SER A 53 36.62 8.76 -5.75
C SER A 53 36.26 7.28 -5.85
N ARG A 54 36.14 6.56 -4.73
CA ARG A 54 35.35 5.33 -4.76
C ARG A 54 33.88 5.72 -4.89
N ASN A 55 33.08 4.98 -5.66
CA ASN A 55 31.65 4.96 -5.36
C ASN A 55 31.53 4.65 -3.86
N PRO A 56 30.72 5.39 -3.08
CA PRO A 56 30.40 4.94 -1.73
C PRO A 56 29.87 3.52 -1.87
N ALA A 57 30.52 2.56 -1.20
CA ALA A 57 30.14 1.16 -1.32
C ALA A 57 28.64 1.04 -1.02
N PRO A 58 27.88 0.22 -1.76
CA PRO A 58 26.44 0.07 -1.53
C PRO A 58 26.20 -0.15 -0.05
N PHE A 59 25.37 0.70 0.56
CA PHE A 59 25.12 0.63 1.99
C PHE A 59 24.64 -0.79 2.33
N PRO A 60 25.33 -1.50 3.25
CA PRO A 60 25.10 -2.93 3.48
C PRO A 60 23.82 -3.12 4.33
N PHE A 61 22.68 -2.85 3.71
CA PHE A 61 21.37 -2.80 4.36
C PHE A 61 21.02 -4.10 5.10
N LEU A 62 21.43 -5.25 4.56
CA LEU A 62 21.18 -6.57 5.14
C LEU A 62 22.12 -6.95 6.31
N ASP A 63 23.19 -6.15 6.53
CA ASP A 63 24.13 -6.29 7.65
C ASP A 63 23.70 -5.44 8.87
N LEU A 64 22.67 -4.60 8.72
CA LEU A 64 22.01 -3.96 9.86
C LEU A 64 21.39 -5.00 10.81
N PRO A 65 21.26 -4.70 12.11
CA PRO A 65 20.33 -5.39 13.00
C PRO A 65 18.89 -5.38 12.44
N THR A 66 18.13 -6.42 12.72
CA THR A 66 16.75 -6.57 12.20
C THR A 66 15.85 -5.43 12.65
N GLU A 67 16.02 -4.97 13.89
CA GLU A 67 15.27 -3.86 14.51
C GLU A 67 15.46 -2.53 13.74
N LEU A 68 16.61 -2.34 13.08
CA LEU A 68 16.85 -1.16 12.24
C LEU A 68 16.27 -1.35 10.83
N ARG A 69 16.28 -2.58 10.28
CA ARG A 69 15.59 -2.87 9.01
C ARG A 69 14.08 -2.71 9.16
N ASP A 70 13.49 -3.23 10.23
CA ASP A 70 12.05 -3.15 10.52
C ASP A 70 11.58 -1.69 10.60
N ARG A 71 12.31 -0.82 11.31
CA ARG A 71 12.02 0.63 11.31
C ARG A 71 12.08 1.27 9.93
N ILE A 72 13.05 0.87 9.10
CA ILE A 72 13.16 1.38 7.71
C ILE A 72 11.99 0.86 6.86
N TYR A 73 11.58 -0.40 7.05
CA TYR A 73 10.39 -0.98 6.41
C TYR A 73 9.11 -0.28 6.86
N GLU A 74 8.95 0.05 8.14
CA GLU A 74 7.82 0.83 8.67
C GLU A 74 7.71 2.18 7.94
N TYR A 75 8.79 2.97 7.89
CA TYR A 75 8.81 4.24 7.15
C TYR A 75 8.55 4.09 5.63
N ALA A 76 8.86 2.94 5.05
CA ALA A 76 8.70 2.70 3.61
C ALA A 76 7.32 2.16 3.20
N LEU A 77 6.64 1.44 4.11
CA LEU A 77 5.47 0.61 3.81
C LEU A 77 4.20 0.99 4.58
N VAL A 78 4.31 1.72 5.69
CA VAL A 78 3.16 2.09 6.53
C VAL A 78 2.70 3.51 6.20
N VAL A 79 1.44 3.66 5.84
CA VAL A 79 0.80 4.95 5.55
C VAL A 79 -0.25 5.30 6.60
N GLY A 80 -0.32 6.59 6.97
CA GLY A 80 -1.28 7.10 7.95
C GLY A 80 -2.73 7.22 7.44
N HIS A 81 -3.02 6.75 6.22
CA HIS A 81 -4.34 6.72 5.62
C HIS A 81 -4.62 5.33 5.03
N PRO A 82 -5.89 4.93 4.86
CA PRO A 82 -6.21 3.68 4.20
C PRO A 82 -5.61 3.59 2.79
N ILE A 83 -5.13 2.41 2.42
CA ILE A 83 -4.69 2.04 1.08
C ILE A 83 -5.92 1.59 0.31
N VAL A 84 -6.38 2.37 -0.68
CA VAL A 84 -7.56 2.02 -1.48
C VAL A 84 -7.20 1.01 -2.56
N ILE A 85 -7.77 -0.19 -2.45
CA ILE A 85 -7.77 -1.22 -3.47
C ILE A 85 -9.00 -1.03 -4.34
N PHE A 86 -8.83 -0.66 -5.60
CA PHE A 86 -9.92 -0.54 -6.56
C PHE A 86 -9.60 -1.31 -7.84
N LEU A 87 -10.65 -1.77 -8.51
CA LEU A 87 -10.54 -2.26 -9.87
C LEU A 87 -10.59 -1.04 -10.79
N GLU A 88 -9.55 -0.84 -11.57
CA GLU A 88 -9.65 -0.05 -12.80
C GLU A 88 -10.39 -0.90 -13.83
N THR A 89 -11.69 -1.06 -13.63
CA THR A 89 -12.59 -1.54 -14.67
C THR A 89 -12.54 -0.50 -15.78
N SER A 90 -11.95 -0.85 -16.93
CA SER A 90 -12.19 -0.06 -18.13
C SER A 90 -13.70 0.02 -18.33
N TRP A 91 -14.21 1.22 -18.65
CA TRP A 91 -15.66 1.42 -18.79
C TRP A 91 -16.23 0.74 -20.04
N ASN A 92 -15.39 -0.01 -20.78
CA ASN A 92 -15.70 -0.71 -22.01
C ASN A 92 -16.38 -2.05 -21.73
N PRO A 93 -17.66 -2.25 -22.09
CA PRO A 93 -18.38 -3.51 -21.84
C PRO A 93 -17.76 -4.73 -22.52
N ALA A 94 -16.97 -4.55 -23.58
CA ALA A 94 -16.33 -5.63 -24.33
C ALA A 94 -15.08 -6.21 -23.64
N GLU A 95 -14.47 -5.49 -22.70
CA GLU A 95 -13.27 -5.92 -21.96
C GLU A 95 -13.62 -6.62 -20.63
N ARG A 96 -14.92 -6.84 -20.36
CA ARG A 96 -15.41 -7.37 -19.08
C ARG A 96 -14.89 -8.76 -18.70
N GLU A 97 -14.56 -9.60 -19.68
CA GLU A 97 -14.02 -10.95 -19.44
C GLU A 97 -12.49 -10.95 -19.27
N THR A 98 -11.80 -9.90 -19.71
CA THR A 98 -10.33 -9.75 -19.62
C THR A 98 -9.91 -8.68 -18.62
N SER A 99 -10.77 -8.37 -17.65
CA SER A 99 -10.50 -7.50 -16.50
C SER A 99 -9.50 -8.15 -15.54
N GLU A 100 -8.24 -8.28 -15.97
CA GLU A 100 -7.07 -8.25 -15.10
C GLU A 100 -7.20 -7.09 -14.10
N LEU A 101 -6.51 -7.17 -12.95
CA LEU A 101 -6.21 -5.95 -12.19
C LEU A 101 -5.16 -5.15 -12.97
N ARG A 102 -5.58 -4.57 -14.09
CA ARG A 102 -4.88 -3.45 -14.73
C ARG A 102 -4.92 -2.19 -13.89
N GLY A 103 -5.83 -2.20 -12.89
CA GLY A 103 -5.80 -1.44 -11.66
C GLY A 103 -4.44 -0.88 -11.37
N GLY A 104 -4.19 0.31 -11.91
CA GLY A 104 -3.12 1.15 -11.47
C GLY A 104 -3.21 1.22 -9.95
N LEU A 105 -2.04 1.14 -9.34
CA LEU A 105 -1.92 0.98 -7.91
C LEU A 105 -1.59 2.32 -7.26
N PRO A 106 -2.15 3.51 -7.59
CA PRO A 106 -1.54 4.79 -7.23
C PRO A 106 -1.28 4.94 -5.72
N GLU A 107 -2.12 4.33 -4.87
CA GLU A 107 -1.89 4.32 -3.43
C GLU A 107 -0.95 3.19 -2.95
N ILE A 108 -0.91 2.03 -3.62
CA ILE A 108 0.14 1.00 -3.41
C ILE A 108 1.49 1.37 -4.10
N LEU A 109 1.48 2.40 -4.95
CA LEU A 109 2.64 3.05 -5.56
C LEU A 109 3.10 4.26 -4.74
N ASN A 110 2.21 4.82 -3.90
CA ASN A 110 2.57 5.76 -2.83
C ASN A 110 3.19 5.03 -1.61
N THR A 111 2.86 3.75 -1.38
CA THR A 111 3.72 2.88 -0.57
C THR A 111 4.87 2.32 -1.41
N ASN A 112 6.01 2.02 -0.77
CA ASN A 112 7.12 1.37 -1.48
C ASN A 112 6.90 -0.14 -1.61
N ALA A 113 5.70 -0.59 -1.98
CA ALA A 113 5.35 -2.02 -2.05
C ALA A 113 6.24 -2.81 -3.04
N ARG A 114 6.89 -2.13 -4.00
CA ARG A 114 7.95 -2.71 -4.86
C ARG A 114 9.12 -3.30 -4.06
N LEU A 115 9.34 -2.87 -2.81
CA LEU A 115 10.36 -3.40 -1.90
C LEU A 115 10.19 -4.91 -1.65
N LEU A 116 8.95 -5.43 -1.66
CA LEU A 116 8.67 -6.86 -1.55
C LEU A 116 9.32 -7.67 -2.70
N LEU A 117 9.56 -7.05 -3.86
CA LEU A 117 10.17 -7.70 -5.02
C LEU A 117 11.72 -7.71 -4.97
N ALA A 118 12.34 -7.03 -4.00
CA ALA A 118 13.80 -6.83 -3.99
C ALA A 118 14.59 -8.10 -3.65
N SER A 119 14.15 -8.90 -2.69
CA SER A 119 14.73 -10.22 -2.39
C SER A 119 13.81 -11.07 -1.52
N LYS A 120 14.03 -12.40 -1.48
CA LYS A 120 13.26 -13.31 -0.62
C LYS A 120 13.32 -12.97 0.87
N ARG A 121 14.46 -12.45 1.36
CA ARG A 121 14.62 -12.03 2.76
C ARG A 121 13.82 -10.76 3.05
N ILE A 122 13.97 -9.74 2.19
CA ILE A 122 13.20 -8.50 2.31
C ILE A 122 11.71 -8.80 2.20
N TYR A 123 11.27 -9.67 1.28
CA TYR A 123 9.89 -10.14 1.18
C TYR A 123 9.38 -10.70 2.51
N ALA A 124 10.09 -11.66 3.10
CA ALA A 124 9.67 -12.30 4.35
C ALA A 124 9.63 -11.32 5.55
N GLU A 125 10.57 -10.37 5.63
CA GLU A 125 10.62 -9.36 6.69
C GLU A 125 9.53 -8.27 6.50
N THR A 126 9.25 -7.86 5.26
CA THR A 126 8.31 -6.76 4.95
C THR A 126 6.84 -7.18 4.89
N LEU A 127 6.54 -8.45 4.57
CA LEU A 127 5.19 -8.97 4.44
C LEU A 127 4.30 -8.74 5.69
N PRO A 128 4.74 -9.03 6.93
CA PRO A 128 3.96 -8.72 8.13
C PRO A 128 3.78 -7.22 8.37
N ILE A 129 4.74 -6.38 7.96
CA ILE A 129 4.70 -4.93 8.17
C ILE A 129 3.67 -4.29 7.24
N LEU A 130 3.75 -4.60 5.93
CA LEU A 130 2.81 -4.07 4.92
C LEU A 130 1.37 -4.47 5.23
N TYR A 131 1.11 -5.76 5.43
CA TYR A 131 -0.27 -6.25 5.60
C TYR A 131 -0.81 -6.13 7.03
N GLY A 132 0.07 -6.11 8.04
CA GLY A 132 -0.32 -6.02 9.45
C GLY A 132 -0.49 -4.60 9.98
N SER A 133 0.20 -3.60 9.43
CA SER A 133 0.20 -2.24 9.99
C SER A 133 -0.67 -1.25 9.22
N ASN A 134 -1.10 -1.60 8.00
CA ASN A 134 -1.94 -0.74 7.16
C ASN A 134 -3.42 -1.12 7.23
N VAL A 135 -4.27 -0.14 6.90
CA VAL A 135 -5.70 -0.33 6.66
C VAL A 135 -5.94 -0.46 5.15
N PHE A 136 -6.51 -1.57 4.69
CA PHE A 136 -6.85 -1.72 3.26
C PHE A 136 -8.33 -1.40 3.02
N ARG A 137 -8.61 -0.39 2.20
CA ARG A 137 -9.97 -0.01 1.81
C ARG A 137 -10.36 -0.68 0.50
N LEU A 138 -11.37 -1.55 0.54
CA LEU A 138 -11.85 -2.23 -0.66
C LEU A 138 -12.84 -1.34 -1.41
N GLY A 139 -12.68 -1.27 -2.73
CA GLY A 139 -13.21 -0.20 -3.58
C GLY A 139 -14.73 -0.13 -3.66
N ILE A 140 -15.22 1.12 -3.72
CA ILE A 140 -16.63 1.49 -3.52
C ILE A 140 -17.59 0.79 -4.51
N SER A 141 -17.22 0.61 -5.78
CA SER A 141 -18.19 0.16 -6.80
C SER A 141 -18.53 -1.33 -6.73
N ARG A 142 -17.56 -2.18 -6.34
CA ARG A 142 -17.69 -3.65 -6.35
C ARG A 142 -16.87 -4.34 -5.24
N PRO A 143 -17.12 -4.02 -3.95
CA PRO A 143 -16.25 -4.46 -2.87
C PRO A 143 -16.12 -5.98 -2.74
N SER A 144 -17.11 -6.79 -3.15
CA SER A 144 -17.01 -8.26 -3.04
C SER A 144 -16.01 -8.84 -4.04
N PHE A 145 -16.09 -8.44 -5.31
CA PHE A 145 -15.11 -8.85 -6.32
C PHE A 145 -13.70 -8.35 -5.97
N VAL A 146 -13.58 -7.09 -5.50
CA VAL A 146 -12.30 -6.56 -5.01
C VAL A 146 -11.76 -7.44 -3.88
N ALA A 147 -12.58 -7.78 -2.87
CA ALA A 147 -12.18 -8.63 -1.76
C ALA A 147 -11.69 -10.00 -2.22
N HIS A 148 -12.46 -10.70 -3.06
CA HIS A 148 -12.08 -12.01 -3.57
C HIS A 148 -10.77 -11.98 -4.36
N LYS A 149 -10.60 -11.00 -5.25
CA LYS A 149 -9.38 -10.90 -6.06
C LYS A 149 -8.17 -10.46 -5.24
N PHE A 150 -8.31 -9.43 -4.41
CA PHE A 150 -7.25 -9.00 -3.49
C PHE A 150 -6.78 -10.14 -2.60
N MET A 151 -7.72 -10.92 -2.03
CA MET A 151 -7.34 -12.05 -1.18
C MET A 151 -6.63 -13.17 -1.94
N ALA A 152 -7.00 -13.45 -3.19
CA ALA A 152 -6.32 -14.42 -4.04
C ALA A 152 -4.91 -13.97 -4.46
N ASP A 153 -4.72 -12.68 -4.72
CA ASP A 153 -3.47 -12.13 -5.25
C ASP A 153 -2.37 -11.95 -4.18
N ILE A 154 -2.71 -11.92 -2.88
CA ILE A 154 -1.76 -11.60 -1.80
C ILE A 154 -1.29 -12.79 -0.96
N ASP A 155 -1.76 -14.02 -1.19
CA ASP A 155 -1.33 -15.20 -0.42
C ASP A 155 0.20 -15.40 -0.50
N PRO A 156 0.96 -15.54 0.61
CA PRO A 156 0.57 -15.83 2.00
C PRO A 156 0.35 -14.62 2.92
N GLY A 157 0.29 -13.40 2.38
CA GLY A 157 0.08 -12.14 3.10
C GLY A 157 -1.26 -12.04 3.85
N LEU A 158 -2.26 -12.82 3.45
CA LEU A 158 -3.56 -12.95 4.13
C LEU A 158 -3.45 -13.15 5.64
N GLN A 159 -2.43 -13.89 6.08
CA GLN A 159 -2.23 -14.22 7.49
C GLN A 159 -1.86 -13.01 8.38
N TYR A 160 -1.59 -11.86 7.78
CA TYR A 160 -1.18 -10.66 8.48
C TYR A 160 -2.24 -9.55 8.44
N ILE A 161 -3.29 -9.64 7.63
CA ILE A 161 -4.32 -8.59 7.58
C ILE A 161 -5.03 -8.47 8.93
N ARG A 162 -4.85 -7.30 9.57
CA ARG A 162 -5.50 -6.93 10.84
C ARG A 162 -6.70 -6.01 10.64
N THR A 163 -6.58 -4.99 9.78
CA THR A 163 -7.63 -3.99 9.59
C THR A 163 -8.05 -3.84 8.13
N LEU A 164 -9.36 -3.94 7.88
CA LEU A 164 -9.98 -3.64 6.59
C LEU A 164 -10.96 -2.47 6.69
N HIS A 165 -11.19 -1.78 5.58
CA HIS A 165 -12.26 -0.81 5.40
C HIS A 165 -13.12 -1.22 4.20
N LEU A 166 -14.38 -1.53 4.45
CA LEU A 166 -15.35 -1.94 3.44
C LEU A 166 -16.32 -0.79 3.16
N ALA A 167 -16.51 -0.46 1.88
CA ALA A 167 -17.40 0.61 1.44
C ALA A 167 -18.04 0.25 0.10
N GLY A 168 -19.29 0.67 -0.14
CA GLY A 168 -19.97 0.42 -1.41
C GLY A 168 -21.47 0.12 -1.31
N PRO A 169 -22.07 -0.40 -2.41
CA PRO A 169 -23.43 -0.90 -2.43
C PRO A 169 -23.68 -1.96 -1.38
N TYR A 170 -24.83 -1.88 -0.70
CA TYR A 170 -25.20 -2.78 0.39
C TYR A 170 -25.05 -4.29 0.06
N ALA A 171 -25.55 -4.74 -1.10
CA ALA A 171 -25.47 -6.16 -1.48
C ALA A 171 -24.02 -6.65 -1.64
N GLU A 172 -23.18 -5.87 -2.33
CA GLU A 172 -21.75 -6.19 -2.50
C GLU A 172 -20.98 -6.06 -1.17
N LEU A 173 -21.43 -5.19 -0.26
CA LEU A 173 -20.84 -5.06 1.08
C LEU A 173 -21.05 -6.34 1.90
N ILE A 174 -22.25 -6.91 1.92
CA ILE A 174 -22.53 -8.17 2.65
C ILE A 174 -21.70 -9.33 2.09
N GLU A 175 -21.57 -9.44 0.76
CA GLU A 175 -20.69 -10.42 0.13
C GLU A 175 -19.21 -10.22 0.52
N ALA A 176 -18.71 -8.97 0.48
CA ALA A 176 -17.35 -8.65 0.91
C ALA A 176 -17.12 -9.02 2.38
N CYS A 177 -18.05 -8.64 3.26
CA CYS A 177 -18.07 -8.98 4.68
C CYS A 177 -17.95 -10.50 4.93
N ASN A 178 -18.75 -11.31 4.23
CA ASN A 178 -18.71 -12.78 4.29
C ASN A 178 -17.36 -13.35 3.79
N ALA A 179 -16.79 -12.73 2.74
CA ALA A 179 -15.49 -13.12 2.21
C ALA A 179 -14.36 -12.82 3.21
N THR A 180 -14.40 -11.66 3.87
CA THR A 180 -13.36 -11.21 4.81
C THR A 180 -13.45 -11.86 6.19
N ALA A 181 -14.62 -12.37 6.61
CA ALA A 181 -14.79 -13.06 7.90
C ALA A 181 -13.85 -14.28 8.09
N ARG A 182 -13.26 -14.79 6.99
CA ARG A 182 -12.32 -15.92 6.97
C ARG A 182 -10.86 -15.53 7.25
N LEU A 183 -10.53 -14.24 7.35
CA LEU A 183 -9.16 -13.75 7.50
C LEU A 183 -8.62 -14.04 8.92
N PRO A 184 -7.50 -14.79 9.05
CA PRO A 184 -7.12 -15.48 10.29
C PRO A 184 -6.58 -14.57 11.40
N LYS A 185 -6.23 -13.31 11.10
CA LYS A 185 -5.80 -12.29 12.08
C LYS A 185 -6.57 -10.98 11.96
N LEU A 186 -7.76 -11.00 11.37
CA LEU A 186 -8.63 -9.83 11.29
C LEU A 186 -9.04 -9.40 12.71
N GLU A 187 -8.55 -8.22 13.11
CA GLU A 187 -8.81 -7.56 14.38
C GLU A 187 -9.88 -6.48 14.22
N LYS A 188 -10.00 -5.88 13.03
CA LYS A 188 -10.90 -4.74 12.80
C LYS A 188 -11.44 -4.65 11.38
N VAL A 189 -12.72 -4.29 11.27
CA VAL A 189 -13.44 -3.97 10.03
C VAL A 189 -14.11 -2.61 10.21
N LEU A 190 -13.72 -1.65 9.36
CA LEU A 190 -14.35 -0.34 9.26
C LEU A 190 -15.42 -0.40 8.15
N ILE A 191 -16.66 -0.05 8.43
CA ILE A 191 -17.71 0.10 7.43
C ILE A 191 -17.99 1.57 7.18
N GLY A 192 -18.01 2.02 5.93
CA GLY A 192 -18.32 3.42 5.60
C GLY A 192 -18.84 3.58 4.18
N GLY A 193 -19.48 4.70 3.84
CA GLY A 193 -20.00 4.94 2.49
C GLY A 193 -20.99 3.84 2.05
N LEU A 194 -22.09 3.69 2.79
CA LEU A 194 -23.08 2.65 2.59
C LEU A 194 -24.07 3.08 1.51
N HIS A 195 -23.77 2.73 0.25
CA HIS A 195 -24.57 3.14 -0.90
C HIS A 195 -25.85 2.30 -1.04
N ILE A 196 -26.87 2.65 -0.25
CA ILE A 196 -28.22 2.08 -0.39
C ILE A 196 -28.90 2.77 -1.58
N TRP A 197 -28.73 2.17 -2.77
CA TRP A 197 -29.23 2.74 -4.02
C TRP A 197 -30.75 2.97 -3.98
N GLN A 198 -31.17 4.18 -4.34
CA GLN A 198 -32.57 4.66 -4.27
C GLN A 198 -33.60 3.90 -5.13
N ARG A 199 -33.25 2.78 -5.77
CA ARG A 199 -34.20 1.91 -6.50
C ARG A 199 -35.30 1.34 -5.59
N HIS A 200 -35.14 1.38 -4.28
CA HIS A 200 -36.13 0.96 -3.30
C HIS A 200 -37.04 2.09 -2.75
N LYS A 201 -37.20 3.22 -3.46
CA LYS A 201 -38.14 4.31 -3.08
C LYS A 201 -39.60 3.87 -2.86
N SER A 202 -39.99 2.66 -3.25
CA SER A 202 -41.32 2.07 -3.01
C SER A 202 -41.41 1.12 -1.80
N ARG A 203 -40.29 0.69 -1.22
CA ARG A 203 -40.26 -0.09 0.03
C ARG A 203 -40.17 0.87 1.20
N ARG A 204 -40.89 0.59 2.29
CA ARG A 204 -40.79 1.38 3.53
C ARG A 204 -39.36 1.27 4.05
N SER A 205 -38.76 2.39 4.43
CA SER A 205 -37.38 2.46 4.95
C SER A 205 -37.15 1.53 6.14
N GLU A 206 -38.19 1.31 6.95
CA GLU A 206 -38.23 0.37 8.08
C GLU A 206 -37.94 -1.09 7.67
N GLU A 207 -38.56 -1.60 6.60
CA GLU A 207 -38.32 -2.98 6.11
C GLU A 207 -36.87 -3.16 5.67
N MET A 208 -36.30 -2.13 5.01
CA MET A 208 -34.91 -2.16 4.57
C MET A 208 -33.95 -2.11 5.76
N GLY A 209 -34.23 -1.27 6.76
CA GLY A 209 -33.45 -1.20 7.99
C GLY A 209 -33.44 -2.52 8.77
N ALA A 210 -34.58 -3.21 8.84
CA ALA A 210 -34.69 -4.53 9.47
C ALA A 210 -33.89 -5.60 8.71
N GLN A 211 -33.96 -5.64 7.37
CA GLN A 211 -33.15 -6.55 6.56
C GLN A 211 -31.64 -6.31 6.75
N ILE A 212 -31.22 -5.04 6.73
CA ILE A 212 -29.82 -4.64 6.97
C ILE A 212 -29.34 -5.11 8.35
N ALA A 213 -30.16 -4.97 9.38
CA ALA A 213 -29.82 -5.44 10.72
C ALA A 213 -29.66 -6.97 10.80
N GLU A 214 -30.54 -7.74 10.15
CA GLU A 214 -30.48 -9.21 10.19
C GLU A 214 -29.30 -9.77 9.37
N ASP A 215 -29.00 -9.21 8.19
CA ASP A 215 -27.85 -9.65 7.39
C ASP A 215 -26.51 -9.27 8.06
N LEU A 216 -26.40 -8.07 8.64
CA LEU A 216 -25.21 -7.66 9.40
C LEU A 216 -25.03 -8.49 10.68
N LYS A 217 -26.12 -8.88 11.36
CA LYS A 217 -26.11 -9.84 12.46
C LYS A 217 -25.64 -11.23 12.00
N GLY A 218 -26.13 -11.72 10.86
CA GLY A 218 -25.67 -12.98 10.27
C GLY A 218 -24.17 -12.98 9.97
N TRP A 219 -23.63 -11.86 9.52
CA TRP A 219 -22.19 -11.65 9.35
C TRP A 219 -21.42 -11.53 10.67
N LEU A 220 -21.91 -10.77 11.65
CA LEU A 220 -21.30 -10.66 12.99
C LEU A 220 -21.17 -12.03 13.66
N LEU A 221 -22.19 -12.90 13.51
CA LEU A 221 -22.15 -14.27 14.03
C LEU A 221 -21.07 -15.12 13.33
N GLN A 222 -20.82 -14.92 12.03
CA GLN A 222 -19.70 -15.57 11.33
C GLN A 222 -18.34 -15.07 11.81
N ILE A 223 -18.18 -13.76 12.05
CA ILE A 223 -16.97 -13.20 12.67
C ILE A 223 -16.78 -13.79 14.08
N GLN A 224 -17.81 -13.78 14.93
CA GLN A 224 -17.73 -14.30 16.29
C GLN A 224 -17.37 -15.79 16.30
N ALA A 225 -17.92 -16.59 15.39
CA ALA A 225 -17.55 -18.00 15.22
C ALA A 225 -16.09 -18.16 14.78
N SER A 226 -15.61 -17.31 13.86
CA SER A 226 -14.22 -17.34 13.40
C SER A 226 -13.22 -16.88 14.47
N LEU A 227 -13.59 -15.93 15.33
CA LEU A 227 -12.81 -15.48 16.49
C LEU A 227 -12.79 -16.52 17.61
N GLY A 228 -13.94 -17.14 17.91
CA GLY A 228 -14.05 -18.21 18.90
C GLY A 228 -13.21 -19.44 18.53
N ALA A 229 -13.14 -19.78 17.24
CA ALA A 229 -12.25 -20.82 16.72
C ALA A 229 -10.74 -20.50 16.85
N ARG A 230 -10.37 -19.28 17.27
CA ARG A 230 -8.99 -18.82 17.52
C ARG A 230 -8.71 -18.54 19.00
N GLU A 231 -9.65 -18.88 19.88
CA GLU A 231 -9.60 -18.56 21.32
C GLU A 231 -9.52 -17.03 21.61
N CYS A 232 -9.95 -16.19 20.66
CA CYS A 232 -10.00 -14.74 20.86
C CYS A 232 -11.19 -14.34 21.74
N VAL A 233 -10.91 -13.61 22.82
CA VAL A 233 -11.90 -13.07 23.78
C VAL A 233 -12.62 -11.80 23.26
N VAL A 234 -12.22 -11.30 22.09
CA VAL A 234 -12.77 -10.08 21.46
C VAL A 234 -14.21 -10.32 21.02
N LYS A 235 -15.15 -9.43 21.39
CA LYS A 235 -16.54 -9.51 20.92
C LYS A 235 -16.58 -8.97 19.48
N ALA A 236 -17.43 -9.52 18.62
CA ALA A 236 -17.53 -9.06 17.23
C ALA A 236 -17.96 -7.58 17.09
N VAL A 237 -18.52 -6.97 18.16
CA VAL A 237 -18.76 -5.52 18.23
C VAL A 237 -17.49 -4.68 18.30
N ASP A 238 -16.44 -5.19 18.94
CA ASP A 238 -15.15 -4.49 19.10
C ASP A 238 -14.36 -4.49 17.77
N VAL A 239 -14.68 -5.46 16.91
CA VAL A 239 -14.11 -5.60 15.56
C VAL A 239 -14.78 -4.66 14.56
N VAL A 240 -16.07 -4.34 14.71
CA VAL A 240 -16.82 -3.61 13.68
C VAL A 240 -17.07 -2.15 14.07
N ASP A 241 -16.27 -1.27 13.48
CA ASP A 241 -16.46 0.18 13.56
C ASP A 241 -17.18 0.70 12.32
N PHE A 242 -17.97 1.76 12.46
CA PHE A 242 -18.55 2.46 11.32
C PHE A 242 -18.05 3.90 11.26
N LEU A 243 -17.70 4.33 10.05
CA LEU A 243 -17.19 5.66 9.78
C LEU A 243 -18.36 6.60 9.39
N PRO A 244 -18.41 7.82 9.92
CA PRO A 244 -19.43 8.79 9.54
C PRO A 244 -19.33 9.13 8.04
N GLU A 245 -20.46 9.19 7.34
CA GLU A 245 -20.47 9.69 5.97
C GLU A 245 -20.21 11.21 5.95
N THR A 246 -19.34 11.64 5.04
CA THR A 246 -18.99 13.06 4.84
C THR A 246 -20.01 13.82 3.98
N ASP A 247 -21.01 13.13 3.41
CA ASP A 247 -22.08 13.70 2.61
C ASP A 247 -23.31 13.96 3.51
N GLY A 248 -23.49 15.23 3.88
CA GLY A 248 -24.53 15.67 4.81
C GLY A 248 -25.97 15.30 4.41
N SER A 249 -26.20 14.96 3.14
CA SER A 249 -27.53 14.60 2.62
C SER A 249 -28.03 13.19 3.01
N LYS A 250 -27.19 12.35 3.61
CA LYS A 250 -27.51 10.94 3.95
C LYS A 250 -27.46 10.60 5.43
N ILE A 251 -27.04 11.56 6.27
CA ILE A 251 -26.72 11.32 7.69
C ILE A 251 -27.86 10.60 8.41
N GLU A 252 -29.11 11.06 8.30
CA GLU A 252 -30.22 10.53 9.12
C GLU A 252 -30.50 9.04 8.87
N TYR A 253 -30.51 8.59 7.62
CA TYR A 253 -30.77 7.19 7.29
C TYR A 253 -29.59 6.27 7.66
N VAL A 254 -28.35 6.74 7.42
CA VAL A 254 -27.15 6.05 7.89
C VAL A 254 -27.15 5.97 9.42
N THR A 255 -27.53 7.03 10.13
CA THR A 255 -27.70 7.06 11.58
C THR A 255 -28.76 6.06 12.06
N GLN A 256 -29.87 5.88 11.35
CA GLN A 256 -30.86 4.85 11.69
C GLN A 256 -30.31 3.43 11.50
N CYS A 257 -29.63 3.13 10.39
CA CYS A 257 -28.94 1.85 10.20
C CYS A 257 -27.85 1.61 11.27
N MET A 258 -27.14 2.67 11.66
CA MET A 258 -26.14 2.65 12.75
C MET A 258 -26.73 2.33 14.11
N ILE A 259 -27.87 2.94 14.45
CA ILE A 259 -28.60 2.67 15.69
C ILE A 259 -29.11 1.22 15.65
N ALA A 260 -29.78 0.80 14.57
CA ALA A 260 -30.27 -0.56 14.41
C ALA A 260 -29.15 -1.61 14.52
N PHE A 261 -27.99 -1.37 13.90
CA PHE A 261 -26.81 -2.22 14.03
C PHE A 261 -26.32 -2.26 15.48
N ARG A 262 -26.08 -1.11 16.13
CA ARG A 262 -25.59 -1.07 17.53
C ARG A 262 -26.56 -1.74 18.49
N THR A 263 -27.87 -1.56 18.30
CA THR A 263 -28.91 -2.22 19.07
C THR A 263 -28.90 -3.74 18.84
N ALA A 264 -28.88 -4.21 17.60
CA ALA A 264 -28.78 -5.64 17.31
C ALA A 264 -27.49 -6.25 17.89
N ALA A 265 -26.36 -5.58 17.70
CA ALA A 265 -25.07 -6.01 18.18
C ALA A 265 -25.02 -6.09 19.72
N ALA A 266 -25.57 -5.09 20.44
CA ALA A 266 -25.71 -5.12 21.90
C ALA A 266 -26.69 -6.21 22.40
N LEU A 267 -27.78 -6.46 21.67
CA LEU A 267 -28.76 -7.50 22.01
C LEU A 267 -28.22 -8.92 21.82
N TYR A 268 -27.42 -9.15 20.77
CA TYR A 268 -26.98 -10.50 20.38
C TYR A 268 -25.56 -10.88 20.82
N LEU A 269 -24.70 -9.90 21.15
CA LEU A 269 -23.32 -10.15 21.61
C LEU A 269 -23.11 -9.81 23.10
N GLY A 270 -24.20 -9.48 23.81
CA GLY A 270 -24.31 -9.56 25.26
C GLY A 270 -23.69 -8.39 26.03
N ASN A 271 -24.55 -7.65 26.72
CA ASN A 271 -24.21 -7.05 28.02
C ASN A 271 -24.19 -8.16 29.09
N GLU A 272 -23.11 -8.93 29.10
CA GLU A 272 -22.50 -9.50 30.31
C GLU A 272 -21.14 -8.81 30.50
#